data_AF-A0A5A8C740-F1
#
_entry.id   AF-A0A5A8C740-F1
#
_cell.length_a   1.000
_cell.length_b   1.000
_cell.length_c   1.000
_cell.angle_alpha   90.00
_cell.angle_beta   90.00
_cell.angle_gamma   90.00
#
_symmetry.space_group_name_H-M   'P 1'
#
loop_
_entity.id
_entity.type
_entity.pdbx_description
1 polymer ?
#
loop_
_entity_poly.entity_id
_entity_poly.type
_entity_poly.pdbx_seq_one_letter_code
_entity_poly.pdbx_strand_id
1 'polypeptide(L)'
;MAAATEWLGPVQVMRVVGEVGPQAREALRIWRSRRPSKASEAVVILSSLLGIGALYYGAPLAAWAMIKASPRARILMVLAAVIAVYHPLRRSEFVRGNPVWEAWLDYFSPMVVLDGYGPGQAPPRKAVFAMAPHGIFPFAQAMALVGRMRKVFGDLRPIAATVSTRVPGLRHLLGATGVVPAEPAAIRAAIRDGDSLMIVPGGIAEMYRGTSRRSQSDVFVVGRRRGFVRIAVEEGAAVVPVVVLGASKLMTLLPFSRLLQPLARMLRASILLFYGRWGLPVPRSQRLLYAVGPPIWPPPVGPDGAAAEAAVEAVHAQFVAELKRLFDKYKAGYGWAGRRLEVL
;
A
#
# COMPACT_ATOMS: atom_id res chain seq x y z
N MET A 1 -28.40 9.71 8.58
CA MET A 1 -27.75 10.25 7.37
C MET A 1 -27.42 9.10 6.44
N ALA A 2 -27.68 9.26 5.13
CA ALA A 2 -27.62 8.19 4.15
C ALA A 2 -26.17 7.85 3.77
N ALA A 3 -25.84 6.56 3.73
CA ALA A 3 -24.58 6.09 3.16
C ALA A 3 -24.77 5.96 1.64
N ALA A 4 -24.13 6.83 0.86
CA ALA A 4 -24.11 6.68 -0.59
C ALA A 4 -23.09 5.59 -0.94
N THR A 5 -23.54 4.55 -1.62
CA THR A 5 -22.68 3.45 -2.08
C THR A 5 -22.69 3.42 -3.60
N GLU A 6 -21.51 3.38 -4.20
CA GLU A 6 -21.33 3.29 -5.65
C GLU A 6 -20.42 2.12 -6.01
N TRP A 7 -20.62 1.58 -7.20
CA TRP A 7 -19.85 0.48 -7.75
C TRP A 7 -18.97 0.99 -8.89
N LEU A 8 -17.67 0.75 -8.77
CA LEU A 8 -16.68 0.98 -9.81
C LEU A 8 -16.14 -0.39 -10.23
N GLY A 9 -16.97 -1.15 -10.94
CA GLY A 9 -16.67 -2.53 -11.31
C GLY A 9 -16.43 -3.42 -10.08
N PRO A 10 -15.23 -4.00 -9.88
CA PRO A 10 -14.95 -4.84 -8.71
C PRO A 10 -14.79 -4.04 -7.41
N VAL A 11 -14.62 -2.71 -7.49
CA VAL A 11 -14.42 -1.82 -6.34
C VAL A 11 -15.76 -1.29 -5.85
N GLN A 12 -16.01 -1.39 -4.54
CA GLN A 12 -17.15 -0.75 -3.90
C GLN A 12 -16.69 0.50 -3.15
N VAL A 13 -17.36 1.62 -3.34
CA VAL A 13 -17.08 2.87 -2.61
C VAL A 13 -18.29 3.21 -1.77
N MET A 14 -18.07 3.46 -0.48
CA MET A 14 -19.10 3.83 0.47
C MET A 14 -18.71 5.13 1.16
N ARG A 15 -19.65 6.06 1.23
CA ARG A 15 -19.47 7.37 1.86
C ARG A 15 -20.25 7.42 3.16
N VAL A 16 -19.59 7.80 4.25
CA VAL A 16 -20.19 7.74 5.60
C VAL A 16 -19.94 9.07 6.30
N VAL A 17 -21.01 9.68 6.80
CA VAL A 17 -20.95 10.85 7.69
C VAL A 17 -21.54 10.43 9.04
N GLY A 18 -20.78 10.58 10.12
CA GLY A 18 -21.17 10.12 11.45
C GLY A 18 -21.11 8.60 11.60
N GLU A 19 -22.00 8.02 12.39
CA GLU A 19 -21.97 6.59 12.74
C GLU A 19 -22.27 5.63 11.58
N VAL A 20 -21.81 4.38 11.71
CA VAL A 20 -22.09 3.32 10.72
C VAL A 20 -23.57 2.91 10.84
N GLY A 21 -24.43 3.55 10.05
CA GLY A 21 -25.87 3.28 10.02
C GLY A 21 -26.25 1.91 9.43
N PRO A 22 -27.55 1.54 9.48
CA PRO A 22 -28.04 0.26 8.95
C PRO A 22 -27.68 0.01 7.47
N GLN A 23 -27.79 1.03 6.61
CA GLN A 23 -27.42 0.93 5.19
C GLN A 23 -25.93 0.59 5.00
N ALA A 24 -25.05 1.23 5.78
CA ALA A 24 -23.61 0.97 5.72
C ALA A 24 -23.27 -0.44 6.23
N ARG A 25 -23.95 -0.90 7.29
CA ARG A 25 -23.82 -2.29 7.78
C ARG A 25 -24.27 -3.31 6.74
N GLU A 26 -25.36 -3.02 6.03
CA GLU A 26 -25.85 -3.89 4.96
C GLU A 26 -24.89 -3.94 3.76
N ALA A 27 -24.36 -2.78 3.34
CA ALA A 27 -23.33 -2.72 2.30
C ALA A 27 -22.10 -3.55 2.67
N LEU A 28 -21.63 -3.46 3.92
CA LEU A 28 -20.53 -4.28 4.46
C LEU A 28 -20.87 -5.78 4.46
N ARG A 29 -22.13 -6.15 4.77
CA ARG A 29 -22.60 -7.54 4.77
C ARG A 29 -22.61 -8.12 3.35
N ILE A 30 -23.19 -7.41 2.38
CA ILE A 30 -23.21 -7.80 0.96
C ILE A 30 -21.78 -7.91 0.42
N TRP A 31 -20.94 -6.93 0.72
CA TRP A 31 -19.54 -6.95 0.32
C TRP A 31 -18.79 -8.18 0.84
N ARG A 32 -19.02 -8.57 2.11
CA ARG A 32 -18.39 -9.74 2.73
C ARG A 32 -18.79 -11.05 2.07
N SER A 33 -19.99 -11.14 1.50
CA SER A 33 -20.42 -12.37 0.82
C SER A 33 -19.66 -12.58 -0.48
N ARG A 34 -19.47 -11.55 -1.33
CA ARG A 34 -18.92 -11.60 -2.72
C ARG A 34 -18.15 -12.85 -3.13
N ARG A 35 -16.85 -12.85 -3.36
CA ARG A 35 -15.98 -13.96 -3.85
C ARG A 35 -15.51 -13.58 -5.25
N PRO A 36 -14.24 -13.79 -5.55
CA PRO A 36 -13.72 -13.47 -6.87
C PRO A 36 -14.18 -14.49 -7.91
N SER A 37 -14.21 -14.06 -9.16
CA SER A 37 -14.46 -14.98 -10.28
C SER A 37 -13.31 -15.97 -10.45
N LYS A 38 -13.60 -17.15 -11.01
CA LYS A 38 -12.57 -18.16 -11.30
C LYS A 38 -11.54 -17.68 -12.33
N ALA A 39 -11.97 -16.85 -13.28
CA ALA A 39 -11.07 -16.20 -14.22
C ALA A 39 -10.09 -15.26 -13.49
N SER A 40 -10.60 -14.41 -12.61
CA SER A 40 -9.77 -13.51 -11.79
C SER A 40 -8.80 -14.28 -10.90
N GLU A 41 -9.25 -15.37 -10.26
CA GLU A 41 -8.38 -16.25 -9.49
C GLU A 41 -7.23 -16.81 -10.34
N ALA A 42 -7.52 -17.31 -11.55
CA ALA A 42 -6.50 -17.86 -12.45
C ALA A 42 -5.48 -16.79 -12.88
N VAL A 43 -5.95 -15.59 -13.25
CA VAL A 43 -5.08 -14.47 -13.61
C VAL A 43 -4.17 -14.06 -12.46
N VAL A 44 -4.71 -13.96 -11.23
CA VAL A 44 -3.90 -13.63 -10.05
C VAL A 44 -2.87 -14.72 -9.75
N ILE A 45 -3.24 -15.99 -9.85
CA ILE A 45 -2.30 -17.10 -9.65
C ILE A 45 -1.15 -17.01 -10.66
N LEU A 46 -1.46 -16.92 -11.96
CA LEU A 46 -0.46 -16.88 -13.02
C LEU A 46 0.44 -15.64 -12.91
N SER A 47 -0.15 -14.45 -12.74
CA SER A 47 0.62 -13.22 -12.61
C SER A 47 1.43 -13.15 -11.31
N SER A 48 0.96 -13.75 -10.21
CA SER A 48 1.74 -13.85 -8.97
C SER A 48 2.94 -14.77 -9.14
N LEU A 49 2.77 -15.93 -9.78
CA LEU A 49 3.89 -16.81 -10.10
C LEU A 49 4.88 -16.08 -11.01
N LEU A 50 4.44 -15.47 -12.10
CA LEU A 50 5.37 -14.79 -13.01
C LEU A 50 6.06 -13.57 -12.37
N GLY A 51 5.32 -12.70 -11.69
CA GLY A 51 5.85 -11.45 -11.14
C GLY A 51 6.54 -11.63 -9.78
N ILE A 52 5.84 -12.21 -8.81
CA ILE A 52 6.33 -12.33 -7.42
C ILE A 52 7.22 -13.56 -7.28
N GLY A 53 6.86 -14.65 -7.96
CA GLY A 53 7.69 -15.85 -8.01
C GLY A 53 9.06 -15.61 -8.65
N ALA A 54 9.20 -14.63 -9.54
CA ALA A 54 10.51 -14.21 -10.04
C ALA A 54 11.48 -13.75 -8.94
N LEU A 55 10.99 -13.31 -7.77
CA LEU A 55 11.84 -13.02 -6.61
C LEU A 55 12.52 -14.28 -6.02
N TYR A 56 11.94 -15.45 -6.25
CA TYR A 56 12.41 -16.74 -5.71
C TYR A 56 13.19 -17.53 -6.75
N TYR A 57 12.67 -17.62 -7.97
CA TYR A 57 13.25 -18.44 -9.03
C TYR A 57 13.72 -17.67 -10.26
N GLY A 58 13.62 -16.34 -10.28
CA GLY A 58 14.06 -15.53 -11.43
C GLY A 58 15.57 -15.62 -11.66
N ALA A 59 16.37 -15.49 -10.60
CA ALA A 59 17.83 -15.61 -10.68
C ALA A 59 18.30 -17.01 -11.14
N PRO A 60 17.86 -18.13 -10.54
CA PRO A 60 18.27 -19.45 -11.01
C PRO A 60 17.75 -19.75 -12.43
N LEU A 61 16.56 -19.31 -12.79
CA LEU A 61 16.04 -19.46 -14.16
C LEU A 61 16.86 -18.67 -15.18
N ALA A 62 17.24 -17.43 -14.85
CA ALA A 62 18.11 -16.61 -15.68
C ALA A 62 19.50 -17.25 -15.83
N ALA A 63 20.08 -17.78 -14.75
CA ALA A 63 21.36 -18.48 -14.80
C ALA A 63 21.29 -19.74 -15.67
N TRP A 64 20.25 -20.56 -15.52
CA TRP A 64 20.01 -21.72 -16.36
C TRP A 64 19.85 -21.34 -17.84
N ALA A 65 19.07 -20.30 -18.13
CA ALA A 65 18.90 -19.77 -19.49
C ALA A 65 20.22 -19.28 -20.08
N MET A 66 21.05 -18.58 -19.30
CA MET A 66 22.39 -18.15 -19.71
C MET A 66 23.29 -19.34 -20.07
N ILE A 67 23.25 -20.43 -19.31
CA ILE A 67 24.03 -21.64 -19.60
C ILE A 67 23.61 -22.26 -20.93
N LYS A 68 22.29 -22.37 -21.19
CA LYS A 68 21.73 -22.99 -22.39
C LYS A 68 21.73 -22.10 -23.64
N ALA A 69 21.85 -20.79 -23.45
CA ALA A 69 21.82 -19.82 -24.54
C ALA A 69 23.06 -19.91 -25.45
N SER A 70 22.86 -19.67 -26.74
CA SER A 70 23.95 -19.45 -27.70
C SER A 70 24.76 -18.19 -27.33
N PRO A 71 26.00 -18.04 -27.82
CA PRO A 71 26.81 -16.84 -27.53
C PRO A 71 26.09 -15.53 -27.87
N ARG A 72 25.39 -15.47 -29.02
CA ARG A 72 24.58 -14.31 -29.41
C ARG A 72 23.45 -14.04 -28.43
N ALA A 73 22.71 -15.08 -28.01
CA ALA A 73 21.62 -14.94 -27.06
C ALA A 73 22.12 -14.48 -25.68
N ARG A 74 23.28 -14.97 -25.20
CA ARG A 74 23.90 -14.49 -23.95
C ARG A 74 24.21 -13.00 -23.99
N ILE A 75 24.80 -12.53 -25.10
CA ILE A 75 25.09 -11.10 -25.29
C ILE A 75 23.79 -10.29 -25.23
N LEU A 76 22.74 -10.71 -25.96
CA LEU A 76 21.45 -10.03 -25.94
C LEU A 76 20.81 -10.03 -24.55
N MET A 77 20.88 -11.13 -23.80
CA MET A 77 20.36 -11.20 -22.43
C MET A 77 21.10 -10.26 -21.48
N VAL A 78 22.44 -10.19 -21.57
CA VAL A 78 23.24 -9.26 -20.76
C VAL A 78 22.92 -7.81 -21.14
N LEU A 79 22.85 -7.49 -22.44
CA LEU A 79 22.47 -6.16 -22.90
C LEU A 79 21.07 -5.78 -22.42
N ALA A 80 20.09 -6.68 -22.52
CA ALA A 80 18.74 -6.45 -22.03
C ALA A 80 18.73 -6.22 -20.51
N ALA A 81 19.51 -6.98 -19.74
CA ALA A 81 19.65 -6.79 -18.30
C ALA A 81 20.27 -5.41 -18.00
N VAL A 82 21.36 -5.03 -18.67
CA VAL A 82 22.01 -3.72 -18.52
C VAL A 82 21.04 -2.59 -18.86
N ILE A 83 20.36 -2.66 -20.01
CA ILE A 83 19.32 -1.69 -20.41
C ILE A 83 18.25 -1.60 -19.32
N ALA A 84 17.78 -2.73 -18.80
CA ALA A 84 16.80 -2.73 -17.72
C ALA A 84 17.34 -2.10 -16.42
N VAL A 85 18.62 -2.20 -16.11
CA VAL A 85 19.19 -1.52 -14.94
C VAL A 85 19.20 0.00 -15.12
N TYR A 86 19.61 0.48 -16.31
CA TYR A 86 19.87 1.89 -16.57
C TYR A 86 18.67 2.68 -17.10
N HIS A 87 17.68 2.01 -17.70
CA HIS A 87 16.48 2.63 -18.26
C HIS A 87 15.21 2.10 -17.58
N PRO A 88 14.94 2.51 -16.33
CA PRO A 88 13.71 2.11 -15.65
C PRO A 88 12.48 2.66 -16.36
N LEU A 89 11.37 1.91 -16.31
CA LEU A 89 10.07 2.41 -16.72
C LEU A 89 9.76 3.71 -15.97
N ARG A 90 9.32 4.73 -16.72
CA ARG A 90 8.72 5.94 -16.16
C ARG A 90 7.25 5.68 -15.83
N ARG A 91 6.62 6.63 -15.13
CA ARG A 91 5.18 6.62 -14.85
C ARG A 91 4.41 6.28 -16.11
N SER A 92 3.59 5.24 -16.07
CA SER A 92 2.96 4.67 -17.27
C SER A 92 1.48 4.42 -17.06
N GLU A 93 0.65 5.09 -17.85
CA GLU A 93 -0.80 4.84 -17.90
C GLU A 93 -1.11 3.44 -18.42
N PHE A 94 -0.36 2.97 -19.40
CA PHE A 94 -0.52 1.62 -19.94
C PHE A 94 -0.32 0.54 -18.87
N VAL A 95 0.73 0.67 -18.06
CA VAL A 95 0.98 -0.29 -16.96
C VAL A 95 -0.12 -0.18 -15.91
N ARG A 96 -0.44 1.03 -15.43
CA ARG A 96 -1.39 1.23 -14.32
C ARG A 96 -2.84 1.00 -14.69
N GLY A 97 -3.20 1.15 -15.96
CA GLY A 97 -4.54 0.91 -16.51
C GLY A 97 -4.74 -0.49 -17.07
N ASN A 98 -3.73 -1.37 -16.98
CA ASN A 98 -3.79 -2.70 -17.57
C ASN A 98 -4.96 -3.54 -16.99
N PRO A 99 -5.73 -4.27 -17.83
CA PRO A 99 -6.86 -5.09 -17.39
C PRO A 99 -6.52 -6.17 -16.36
N VAL A 100 -5.25 -6.59 -16.27
CA VAL A 100 -4.80 -7.51 -15.21
C VAL A 100 -5.16 -6.98 -13.83
N TRP A 101 -5.13 -5.66 -13.62
CA TRP A 101 -5.48 -5.05 -12.35
C TRP A 101 -6.95 -5.20 -12.01
N GLU A 102 -7.85 -5.27 -13.00
CA GLU A 102 -9.27 -5.54 -12.73
C GLU A 102 -9.48 -6.95 -12.18
N ALA A 103 -8.71 -7.94 -12.64
CA ALA A 103 -8.70 -9.27 -12.06
C ALA A 103 -8.15 -9.27 -10.62
N TRP A 104 -7.08 -8.51 -10.36
CA TRP A 104 -6.55 -8.34 -8.99
C TRP A 104 -7.52 -7.62 -8.05
N LEU A 105 -8.23 -6.59 -8.55
CA LEU A 105 -9.25 -5.89 -7.79
C LEU A 105 -10.47 -6.79 -7.55
N ASP A 106 -10.90 -7.62 -8.49
CA ASP A 106 -11.95 -8.61 -8.23
C ASP A 106 -11.50 -9.64 -7.20
N TYR A 107 -10.25 -10.14 -7.34
CA TYR A 107 -9.60 -11.08 -6.42
C TYR A 107 -9.61 -10.62 -4.96
N PHE A 108 -9.24 -9.37 -4.72
CA PHE A 108 -9.25 -8.75 -3.39
C PHE A 108 -10.56 -8.08 -3.02
N SER A 109 -11.51 -7.95 -3.95
CA SER A 109 -12.82 -7.32 -3.77
C SER A 109 -12.75 -6.08 -2.85
N PRO A 110 -12.04 -5.00 -3.22
CA PRO A 110 -11.82 -3.89 -2.31
C PRO A 110 -13.11 -3.12 -2.03
N MET A 111 -13.29 -2.75 -0.76
CA MET A 111 -14.23 -1.72 -0.34
C MET A 111 -13.45 -0.50 0.11
N VAL A 112 -13.76 0.67 -0.43
CA VAL A 112 -13.23 1.95 0.05
C VAL A 112 -14.34 2.67 0.80
N VAL A 113 -14.13 2.89 2.09
CA VAL A 113 -15.01 3.69 2.93
C VAL A 113 -14.40 5.06 3.11
N LEU A 114 -15.08 6.08 2.61
CA LEU A 114 -14.71 7.48 2.76
C LEU A 114 -15.47 8.02 3.98
N ASP A 115 -14.81 7.99 5.14
CA ASP A 115 -15.34 8.39 6.44
C ASP A 115 -15.18 9.90 6.65
N GLY A 116 -16.28 10.58 6.95
CA GLY A 116 -16.35 12.04 7.02
C GLY A 116 -16.56 12.72 5.66
N TYR A 117 -16.81 11.95 4.59
CA TYR A 117 -17.08 12.49 3.25
C TYR A 117 -18.56 12.32 2.90
N GLY A 118 -19.21 13.42 2.55
CA GLY A 118 -20.56 13.43 1.99
C GLY A 118 -20.61 13.02 0.52
N PRO A 119 -21.83 12.96 -0.07
CA PRO A 119 -22.01 12.72 -1.50
C PRO A 119 -21.21 13.70 -2.36
N GLY A 120 -20.53 13.21 -3.40
CA GLY A 120 -19.74 14.03 -4.31
C GLY A 120 -18.40 14.56 -3.77
N GLN A 121 -18.14 14.49 -2.46
CA GLN A 121 -16.86 14.90 -1.89
C GLN A 121 -15.76 13.89 -2.23
N ALA A 122 -14.53 14.33 -2.43
CA ALA A 122 -13.39 13.45 -2.68
C ALA A 122 -12.25 13.76 -1.70
N PRO A 123 -11.35 12.80 -1.45
CA PRO A 123 -10.09 13.11 -0.77
C PRO A 123 -9.35 14.26 -1.44
N PRO A 124 -8.63 15.11 -0.67
CA PRO A 124 -7.96 16.28 -1.22
C PRO A 124 -6.82 15.89 -2.17
N ARG A 125 -6.50 16.83 -3.07
CA ARG A 125 -5.25 16.82 -3.84
C ARG A 125 -4.12 17.44 -3.03
N LYS A 126 -2.86 17.23 -3.44
CA LYS A 126 -1.66 17.69 -2.72
C LYS A 126 -1.67 17.23 -1.25
N ALA A 127 -1.87 15.92 -1.06
CA ALA A 127 -2.02 15.32 0.26
C ALA A 127 -1.13 14.08 0.41
N VAL A 128 -0.75 13.77 1.64
CA VAL A 128 0.02 12.58 2.01
C VAL A 128 -0.92 11.54 2.60
N PHE A 129 -1.27 10.54 1.80
CA PHE A 129 -2.07 9.38 2.21
C PHE A 129 -1.18 8.41 2.98
N ALA A 130 -1.33 8.38 4.29
CA ALA A 130 -0.58 7.49 5.16
C ALA A 130 -1.40 6.22 5.39
N MET A 131 -1.09 5.19 4.61
CA MET A 131 -1.80 3.91 4.59
C MET A 131 -1.13 2.90 5.51
N ALA A 132 -1.92 2.22 6.33
CA ALA A 132 -1.43 1.17 7.20
C ALA A 132 -2.48 0.05 7.38
N PRO A 133 -2.09 -1.21 7.60
CA PRO A 133 -0.72 -1.66 7.84
C PRO A 133 0.03 -1.93 6.52
N HIS A 134 1.36 -1.93 6.55
CA HIS A 134 2.20 -2.32 5.40
C HIS A 134 1.92 -3.74 4.91
N GLY A 135 1.67 -4.67 5.84
CA GLY A 135 1.76 -6.10 5.55
C GLY A 135 3.18 -6.53 5.16
N ILE A 136 3.37 -7.82 4.89
CA ILE A 136 4.69 -8.35 4.49
C ILE A 136 5.08 -7.85 3.10
N PHE A 137 4.11 -7.73 2.20
CA PHE A 137 4.28 -7.14 0.88
C PHE A 137 3.11 -6.17 0.67
N PRO A 138 3.35 -4.94 0.17
CA PRO A 138 2.38 -3.85 0.22
C PRO A 138 1.32 -3.95 -0.91
N PHE A 139 0.69 -5.11 -1.03
CA PHE A 139 -0.31 -5.40 -2.06
C PHE A 139 -1.49 -4.44 -2.01
N ALA A 140 -2.01 -4.17 -0.81
CA ALA A 140 -3.13 -3.26 -0.65
C ALA A 140 -2.79 -1.85 -1.14
N GLN A 141 -1.61 -1.37 -0.77
CA GLN A 141 -1.12 -0.08 -1.22
C GLN A 141 -0.89 -0.06 -2.72
N ALA A 142 -0.33 -1.13 -3.30
CA ALA A 142 -0.20 -1.25 -4.75
C ALA A 142 -1.57 -1.20 -5.46
N MET A 143 -2.61 -1.83 -4.91
CA MET A 143 -3.96 -1.77 -5.47
C MET A 143 -4.54 -0.34 -5.47
N ALA A 144 -4.20 0.50 -4.49
CA ALA A 144 -4.63 1.90 -4.47
C ALA A 144 -4.06 2.74 -5.64
N LEU A 145 -3.01 2.27 -6.32
CA LEU A 145 -2.30 2.98 -7.38
C LEU A 145 -2.73 2.60 -8.80
N VAL A 146 -3.57 1.57 -8.97
CA VAL A 146 -3.84 0.93 -10.26
C VAL A 146 -5.33 0.74 -10.54
N GLY A 147 -5.67 0.51 -11.81
CA GLY A 147 -7.03 0.22 -12.27
C GLY A 147 -8.06 1.23 -11.78
N ARG A 148 -9.27 0.75 -11.46
CA ARG A 148 -10.38 1.58 -10.98
C ARG A 148 -10.17 2.22 -9.61
N MET A 149 -9.23 1.77 -8.78
CA MET A 149 -8.94 2.42 -7.49
C MET A 149 -8.43 3.85 -7.66
N ARG A 150 -7.80 4.16 -8.80
CA ARG A 150 -7.35 5.52 -9.15
C ARG A 150 -8.50 6.51 -9.32
N LYS A 151 -9.73 6.04 -9.59
CA LYS A 151 -10.93 6.91 -9.59
C LYS A 151 -11.32 7.37 -8.19
N VAL A 152 -10.86 6.66 -7.15
CA VAL A 152 -11.17 6.96 -5.74
C VAL A 152 -10.04 7.75 -5.09
N PHE A 153 -8.80 7.26 -5.25
CA PHE A 153 -7.62 7.84 -4.63
C PHE A 153 -6.93 8.91 -5.48
N GLY A 154 -7.34 9.07 -6.73
CA GLY A 154 -6.65 9.93 -7.68
C GLY A 154 -5.31 9.34 -8.11
N ASP A 155 -4.44 10.22 -8.61
CA ASP A 155 -3.17 9.82 -9.20
C ASP A 155 -2.03 9.81 -8.17
N LEU A 156 -2.16 8.95 -7.15
CA LEU A 156 -1.17 8.84 -6.07
C LEU A 156 0.20 8.39 -6.57
N ARG A 157 1.26 8.98 -6.01
CA ARG A 157 2.65 8.54 -6.19
C ARG A 157 3.16 7.86 -4.91
N PRO A 158 3.62 6.60 -4.97
CA PRO A 158 4.11 5.92 -3.78
C PRO A 158 5.46 6.47 -3.34
N ILE A 159 5.64 6.64 -2.03
CA ILE A 159 6.95 6.87 -1.42
C ILE A 159 7.56 5.50 -1.10
N ALA A 160 8.74 5.22 -1.64
CA ALA A 160 9.47 3.97 -1.40
C ALA A 160 10.89 4.22 -0.91
N ALA A 161 11.46 3.27 -0.18
CA ALA A 161 12.86 3.34 0.23
C ALA A 161 13.78 3.53 -0.98
N THR A 162 14.77 4.43 -0.88
CA THR A 162 15.71 4.74 -1.98
C THR A 162 16.40 3.49 -2.53
N VAL A 163 16.69 2.48 -1.70
CA VAL A 163 17.28 1.23 -2.21
C VAL A 163 16.33 0.49 -3.15
N SER A 164 15.02 0.50 -2.87
CA SER A 164 14.00 -0.15 -3.70
C SER A 164 13.88 0.49 -5.08
N THR A 165 14.20 1.79 -5.20
CA THR A 165 14.25 2.50 -6.49
C THR A 165 15.54 2.26 -7.26
N ARG A 166 16.46 1.42 -6.75
CA ARG A 166 17.72 1.05 -7.39
C ARG A 166 17.82 -0.44 -7.74
N VAL A 167 16.99 -1.29 -7.11
CA VAL A 167 16.97 -2.73 -7.39
C VAL A 167 16.39 -3.00 -8.79
N PRO A 168 17.11 -3.69 -9.68
CA PRO A 168 16.62 -4.03 -11.02
C PRO A 168 15.32 -4.84 -10.96
N GLY A 169 14.41 -4.61 -11.92
CA GLY A 169 13.06 -5.19 -11.91
C GLY A 169 12.10 -4.47 -10.95
N LEU A 170 12.41 -4.40 -9.66
CA LEU A 170 11.60 -3.65 -8.68
C LEU A 170 11.53 -2.17 -9.03
N ARG A 171 12.64 -1.58 -9.49
CA ARG A 171 12.70 -0.20 -9.98
C ARG A 171 11.76 0.05 -11.16
N HIS A 172 11.53 -0.92 -12.05
CA HIS A 172 10.59 -0.78 -13.16
C HIS A 172 9.15 -0.79 -12.69
N LEU A 173 8.80 -1.71 -11.80
CA LEU A 173 7.45 -1.79 -11.23
C LEU A 173 7.11 -0.51 -10.45
N LEU A 174 8.04 -0.04 -9.61
CA LEU A 174 7.88 1.21 -8.88
C LEU A 174 7.90 2.43 -9.81
N GLY A 175 8.79 2.47 -10.79
CA GLY A 175 8.91 3.54 -11.77
C GLY A 175 7.63 3.74 -12.59
N ALA A 176 6.98 2.64 -13.00
CA ALA A 176 5.67 2.67 -13.67
C ALA A 176 4.57 3.34 -12.85
N THR A 177 4.71 3.38 -11.52
CA THR A 177 3.80 4.06 -10.60
C THR A 177 4.16 5.51 -10.30
N GLY A 178 5.27 6.03 -10.85
CA GLY A 178 5.74 7.38 -10.55
C GLY A 178 6.35 7.50 -9.15
N VAL A 179 6.96 6.43 -8.63
CA VAL A 179 7.54 6.37 -7.29
C VAL A 179 8.38 7.59 -6.94
N VAL A 180 8.27 8.05 -5.69
CA VAL A 180 9.10 9.09 -5.09
C VAL A 180 10.06 8.40 -4.11
N PRO A 181 11.39 8.62 -4.21
CA PRO A 181 12.33 8.16 -3.20
C PRO A 181 11.98 8.72 -1.81
N ALA A 182 12.18 7.94 -0.75
CA ALA A 182 11.98 8.36 0.63
C ALA A 182 13.08 9.32 1.13
N GLU A 183 13.28 10.40 0.39
CA GLU A 183 14.24 11.47 0.64
C GLU A 183 13.48 12.78 0.83
N PRO A 184 13.75 13.56 1.90
CA PRO A 184 12.98 14.77 2.19
C PRO A 184 12.90 15.75 1.02
N ALA A 185 14.00 15.96 0.29
CA ALA A 185 14.03 16.85 -0.87
C ALA A 185 13.10 16.38 -2.00
N ALA A 186 13.09 15.07 -2.31
CA ALA A 186 12.22 14.51 -3.35
C ALA A 186 10.74 14.56 -2.96
N ILE A 187 10.43 14.32 -1.69
CA ILE A 187 9.06 14.41 -1.16
C ILE A 187 8.56 15.86 -1.21
N ARG A 188 9.38 16.84 -0.76
CA ARG A 188 9.04 18.26 -0.84
C ARG A 188 8.80 18.71 -2.27
N ALA A 189 9.70 18.36 -3.20
CA ALA A 189 9.55 18.67 -4.61
C ALA A 189 8.21 18.15 -5.17
N ALA A 190 7.90 16.87 -4.93
CA ALA A 190 6.64 16.29 -5.40
C ALA A 190 5.40 16.98 -4.80
N ILE A 191 5.42 17.35 -3.52
CA ILE A 191 4.33 18.11 -2.89
C ILE A 191 4.20 19.49 -3.54
N ARG A 192 5.31 20.19 -3.80
CA ARG A 192 5.32 21.51 -4.46
C ARG A 192 4.80 21.46 -5.90
N ASP A 193 5.07 20.36 -6.61
CA ASP A 193 4.55 20.06 -7.94
C ASP A 193 3.03 19.73 -7.93
N GLY A 194 2.41 19.67 -6.75
CA GLY A 194 0.98 19.42 -6.56
C GLY A 194 0.60 17.95 -6.51
N ASP A 195 1.56 17.04 -6.41
CA ASP A 195 1.28 15.61 -6.34
C ASP A 195 0.66 15.20 -5.01
N SER A 196 -0.26 14.22 -5.06
CA SER A 196 -0.67 13.46 -3.89
C SER A 196 0.23 12.24 -3.72
N LEU A 197 0.71 12.02 -2.50
CA LEU A 197 1.67 10.99 -2.17
C LEU A 197 1.03 9.89 -1.33
N MET A 198 1.50 8.66 -1.50
CA MET A 198 1.11 7.54 -0.66
C MET A 198 2.33 7.05 0.11
N ILE A 199 2.24 7.03 1.44
CA ILE A 199 3.28 6.51 2.33
C ILE A 199 2.74 5.38 3.20
N VAL A 200 3.64 4.46 3.55
CA VAL A 200 3.39 3.45 4.57
C VAL A 200 4.34 3.67 5.74
N PRO A 201 3.91 4.37 6.81
CA PRO A 201 4.83 4.84 7.84
C PRO A 201 5.59 3.69 8.53
N GLY A 202 4.93 2.56 8.78
CA GLY A 202 5.53 1.42 9.49
C GLY A 202 6.70 0.75 8.78
N GLY A 203 6.75 0.83 7.45
CA GLY A 203 7.85 0.34 6.62
C GLY A 203 8.35 -1.06 7.01
N ILE A 204 9.68 -1.23 6.98
CA ILE A 204 10.36 -2.51 7.25
C ILE A 204 9.97 -3.11 8.61
N ALA A 205 9.85 -2.29 9.66
CA ALA A 205 9.57 -2.78 11.00
C ALA A 205 8.23 -3.52 11.09
N GLU A 206 7.23 -3.03 10.36
CA GLU A 206 5.91 -3.62 10.27
C GLU A 206 5.90 -4.94 9.46
N MET A 207 6.71 -5.02 8.40
CA MET A 207 6.83 -6.22 7.56
C MET A 207 7.30 -7.45 8.35
N TYR A 208 8.29 -7.28 9.24
CA TYR A 208 8.86 -8.39 10.05
C TYR A 208 8.00 -8.75 11.28
N ARG A 209 7.15 -7.82 11.73
CA ARG A 209 6.16 -8.09 12.80
C ARG A 209 4.94 -8.87 12.30
N GLY A 210 4.92 -9.21 11.00
CA GLY A 210 3.87 -9.97 10.33
C GLY A 210 3.16 -10.95 11.26
N THR A 211 1.87 -10.67 11.47
CA THR A 211 1.01 -11.43 12.36
C THR A 211 1.00 -12.90 11.96
N SER A 212 1.36 -13.78 12.91
CA SER A 212 0.95 -15.18 12.82
C SER A 212 -0.54 -15.25 12.49
N ARG A 213 -0.99 -16.29 11.77
CA ARG A 213 -2.44 -16.52 11.54
C ARG A 213 -3.24 -16.47 12.85
N ARG A 214 -2.60 -16.83 13.97
CA ARG A 214 -3.16 -16.85 15.32
C ARG A 214 -3.15 -15.49 16.05
N SER A 215 -2.50 -14.45 15.51
CA SER A 215 -2.48 -13.14 16.17
C SER A 215 -3.84 -12.47 16.11
N GLN A 216 -4.31 -12.06 17.28
CA GLN A 216 -5.53 -11.27 17.46
C GLN A 216 -5.28 -9.77 17.32
N SER A 217 -4.03 -9.30 17.28
CA SER A 217 -3.71 -7.89 17.00
C SER A 217 -3.26 -7.69 15.56
N ASP A 218 -3.52 -6.49 15.04
CA ASP A 218 -2.84 -5.94 13.87
C ASP A 218 -1.94 -4.79 14.35
N VAL A 219 -0.67 -4.84 13.96
CA VAL A 219 0.40 -4.00 14.54
C VAL A 219 0.79 -2.92 13.55
N PHE A 220 0.72 -1.67 13.99
CA PHE A 220 0.98 -0.46 13.22
C PHE A 220 2.16 0.27 13.84
N VAL A 221 3.30 0.31 13.13
CA VAL A 221 4.54 0.90 13.67
C VAL A 221 4.61 2.38 13.28
N VAL A 222 3.82 3.23 13.92
CA VAL A 222 3.67 4.65 13.57
C VAL A 222 4.15 5.59 14.67
N GLY A 223 4.20 5.13 15.93
CA GLY A 223 4.34 5.96 17.13
C GLY A 223 5.59 6.85 17.13
N ARG A 224 6.71 6.39 16.58
CA ARG A 224 7.96 7.18 16.55
C ARG A 224 8.28 7.85 15.22
N ARG A 225 7.51 7.59 14.15
CA ARG A 225 7.88 8.00 12.78
C ARG A 225 7.12 9.26 12.36
N ARG A 226 7.71 10.42 12.67
CA ARG A 226 7.11 11.75 12.42
C ARG A 226 7.60 12.45 11.14
N GLY A 227 8.59 11.87 10.42
CA GLY A 227 9.24 12.56 9.30
C GLY A 227 8.32 12.97 8.15
N PHE A 228 7.31 12.16 7.83
CA PHE A 228 6.32 12.51 6.79
C PHE A 228 5.35 13.60 7.25
N VAL A 229 5.00 13.62 8.54
CA VAL A 229 4.18 14.69 9.14
C VAL A 229 4.95 16.00 9.13
N ARG A 230 6.24 15.97 9.49
CA ARG A 230 7.10 17.16 9.41
C ARG A 230 7.14 17.76 8.01
N ILE A 231 7.37 16.95 6.99
CA ILE A 231 7.35 17.44 5.60
C ILE A 231 5.96 17.97 5.21
N ALA A 232 4.89 17.31 5.64
CA ALA A 232 3.53 17.79 5.38
C ALA A 232 3.24 19.14 6.04
N VAL A 233 3.69 19.34 7.29
CA VAL A 233 3.61 20.62 8.01
C VAL A 233 4.41 21.71 7.31
N GLU A 234 5.66 21.44 6.94
CA GLU A 234 6.53 22.39 6.23
C GLU A 234 5.95 22.83 4.87
N GLU A 235 5.28 21.93 4.16
CA GLU A 235 4.76 22.20 2.81
C GLU A 235 3.25 22.54 2.78
N GLY A 236 2.61 22.63 3.95
CA GLY A 236 1.18 22.90 4.08
C GLY A 236 0.27 21.84 3.45
N ALA A 237 0.74 20.58 3.38
CA ALA A 237 0.00 19.48 2.78
C ALA A 237 -0.83 18.72 3.82
N ALA A 238 -2.04 18.29 3.45
CA ALA A 238 -2.89 17.48 4.32
C ALA A 238 -2.29 16.08 4.55
N VAL A 239 -2.42 15.56 5.76
CA VAL A 239 -2.17 14.15 6.08
C VAL A 239 -3.51 13.41 6.09
N VAL A 240 -3.66 12.38 5.25
CA VAL A 240 -4.90 11.59 5.18
C VAL A 240 -4.67 10.20 5.80
N PRO A 241 -5.30 9.89 6.94
CA PRO A 241 -5.21 8.58 7.56
C PRO A 241 -6.00 7.53 6.78
N VAL A 242 -5.35 6.40 6.48
CA VAL A 242 -6.00 5.26 5.82
C VAL A 242 -5.67 3.96 6.54
N VAL A 243 -6.70 3.29 7.05
CA VAL A 243 -6.59 1.93 7.62
C VAL A 243 -7.04 0.92 6.57
N VAL A 244 -6.19 -0.06 6.28
CA VAL A 244 -6.50 -1.17 5.36
C VAL A 244 -6.68 -2.47 6.13
N LEU A 245 -7.93 -2.83 6.40
CA LEU A 245 -8.25 -4.11 7.02
C LEU A 245 -8.07 -5.24 5.99
N GLY A 246 -7.47 -6.34 6.43
CA GLY A 246 -7.15 -7.51 5.60
C GLY A 246 -5.73 -7.56 5.04
N ALA A 247 -5.05 -6.42 4.92
CA ALA A 247 -3.73 -6.34 4.29
C ALA A 247 -2.68 -7.26 4.94
N SER A 248 -2.72 -7.41 6.27
CA SER A 248 -1.80 -8.27 7.03
C SER A 248 -1.99 -9.78 6.80
N LYS A 249 -3.11 -10.21 6.20
CA LYS A 249 -3.44 -11.64 6.00
C LYS A 249 -3.09 -12.18 4.61
N LEU A 250 -2.65 -11.31 3.71
CA LEU A 250 -2.36 -11.66 2.33
C LEU A 250 -1.23 -12.67 2.18
N MET A 251 -0.17 -12.52 2.97
CA MET A 251 0.99 -13.42 3.00
C MET A 251 1.30 -13.88 4.44
N THR A 252 2.17 -14.86 4.56
CA THR A 252 2.77 -15.30 5.83
C THR A 252 4.28 -15.26 5.71
N LEU A 253 4.93 -14.68 6.71
CA LEU A 253 6.37 -14.58 6.76
C LEU A 253 6.94 -15.94 7.15
N LEU A 254 7.96 -16.41 6.44
CA LEU A 254 8.68 -17.59 6.89
C LEU A 254 9.40 -17.29 8.21
N PRO A 255 9.35 -18.18 9.23
CA PRO A 255 9.98 -17.93 10.52
C PRO A 255 11.46 -17.52 10.41
N PHE A 256 12.20 -18.17 9.50
CA PHE A 256 13.61 -17.87 9.22
C PHE A 256 13.85 -16.42 8.79
N SER A 257 12.91 -15.80 8.07
CA SER A 257 13.04 -14.41 7.63
C SER A 257 13.19 -13.46 8.81
N ARG A 258 12.67 -13.77 10.01
CA ARG A 258 12.85 -12.90 11.20
C ARG A 258 14.32 -12.76 11.60
N LEU A 259 15.15 -13.77 11.33
CA LEU A 259 16.59 -13.72 11.59
C LEU A 259 17.30 -12.70 10.68
N LEU A 260 16.72 -12.38 9.51
CA LEU A 260 17.26 -11.41 8.56
C LEU A 260 16.89 -9.96 8.92
N GLN A 261 16.08 -9.72 9.94
CA GLN A 261 15.62 -8.38 10.30
C GLN A 261 16.75 -7.39 10.65
N PRO A 262 17.81 -7.75 11.39
CA PRO A 262 18.92 -6.84 11.64
C PRO A 262 19.63 -6.45 10.34
N LEU A 263 19.91 -7.43 9.47
CA LEU A 263 20.54 -7.22 8.18
C LEU A 263 19.69 -6.33 7.26
N ALA A 264 18.38 -6.57 7.20
CA ALA A 264 17.46 -5.77 6.41
C ALA A 264 17.37 -4.30 6.88
N ARG A 265 17.41 -4.08 8.21
CA ARG A 265 17.47 -2.72 8.77
C ARG A 265 18.78 -2.02 8.42
N MET A 266 19.90 -2.73 8.50
CA MET A 266 21.23 -2.22 8.15
C MET A 266 21.30 -1.83 6.67
N LEU A 267 20.85 -2.71 5.78
CA LEU A 267 20.86 -2.49 4.32
C LEU A 267 19.73 -1.56 3.85
N ARG A 268 18.81 -1.17 4.75
CA ARG A 268 17.57 -0.44 4.44
C ARG A 268 16.72 -1.12 3.35
N ALA A 269 16.88 -2.42 3.19
CA ALA A 269 16.28 -3.23 2.15
C ALA A 269 15.49 -4.38 2.77
N SER A 270 14.26 -4.61 2.29
CA SER A 270 13.42 -5.70 2.80
C SER A 270 13.86 -7.03 2.20
N ILE A 271 14.57 -7.85 2.97
CA ILE A 271 14.94 -9.23 2.59
C ILE A 271 13.98 -10.18 3.31
N LEU A 272 12.90 -10.54 2.62
CA LEU A 272 11.81 -11.31 3.22
C LEU A 272 11.46 -12.50 2.34
N LEU A 273 11.54 -13.69 2.90
CA LEU A 273 10.93 -14.88 2.32
C LEU A 273 9.54 -15.07 2.94
N PHE A 274 8.53 -15.21 2.09
CA PHE A 274 7.14 -15.28 2.48
C PHE A 274 6.34 -16.18 1.54
N TYR A 275 5.16 -16.63 1.98
CA TYR A 275 4.31 -17.50 1.20
C TYR A 275 2.83 -17.20 1.46
N GLY A 276 1.97 -17.55 0.51
CA GLY A 276 0.53 -17.33 0.59
C GLY A 276 -0.25 -18.64 0.42
N ARG A 277 -0.98 -18.79 -0.70
CA ARG A 277 -1.73 -20.01 -1.03
C ARG A 277 -0.77 -21.16 -1.32
N TRP A 278 -1.05 -22.34 -0.77
CA TRP A 278 -0.32 -23.58 -1.06
C TRP A 278 1.20 -23.53 -0.83
N GLY A 279 1.69 -22.60 0.00
CA GLY A 279 3.13 -22.40 0.18
C GLY A 279 3.81 -21.61 -0.96
N LEU A 280 3.05 -21.17 -1.96
CA LEU A 280 3.53 -20.43 -3.13
C LEU A 280 3.51 -18.91 -2.91
N PRO A 281 4.21 -18.11 -3.74
CA PRO A 281 4.20 -16.65 -3.69
C PRO A 281 2.90 -16.04 -4.25
N VAL A 282 1.77 -16.71 -4.04
CA VAL A 282 0.43 -16.28 -4.46
C VAL A 282 -0.32 -15.75 -3.24
N PRO A 283 -0.78 -14.48 -3.23
CA PRO A 283 -1.51 -13.94 -2.08
C PRO A 283 -2.80 -14.71 -1.82
N ARG A 284 -3.23 -14.68 -0.56
CA ARG A 284 -4.51 -15.27 -0.18
C ARG A 284 -5.65 -14.41 -0.68
N SER A 285 -6.77 -15.05 -0.98
CA SER A 285 -8.03 -14.40 -1.37
C SER A 285 -8.65 -13.75 -0.14
N GLN A 286 -8.05 -12.64 0.29
CA GLN A 286 -8.52 -11.85 1.42
C GLN A 286 -9.11 -10.56 0.91
N ARG A 287 -10.30 -10.22 1.41
CA ARG A 287 -10.94 -8.95 1.09
C ARG A 287 -10.16 -7.77 1.68
N LEU A 288 -10.17 -6.62 1.02
CA LEU A 288 -9.51 -5.42 1.52
C LEU A 288 -10.53 -4.31 1.79
N LEU A 289 -10.56 -3.78 3.02
CA LEU A 289 -11.36 -2.60 3.35
C LEU A 289 -10.43 -1.43 3.64
N TYR A 290 -10.52 -0.37 2.84
CA TYR A 290 -9.80 0.88 3.01
C TYR A 290 -10.71 1.86 3.72
N ALA A 291 -10.52 2.08 5.02
CA ALA A 291 -11.17 3.15 5.76
C ALA A 291 -10.31 4.40 5.64
N VAL A 292 -10.78 5.38 4.87
CA VAL A 292 -10.12 6.66 4.61
C VAL A 292 -10.77 7.70 5.51
N GLY A 293 -9.99 8.29 6.42
CA GLY A 293 -10.47 9.32 7.31
C GLY A 293 -10.45 10.72 6.69
N PRO A 294 -10.95 11.72 7.45
CA PRO A 294 -10.88 13.11 7.05
C PRO A 294 -9.42 13.59 6.96
N PRO A 295 -9.12 14.56 6.08
CA PRO A 295 -7.78 15.13 5.99
C PRO A 295 -7.44 15.93 7.25
N ILE A 296 -6.21 15.76 7.73
CA ILE A 296 -5.64 16.54 8.83
C ILE A 296 -4.79 17.63 8.21
N TRP A 297 -5.25 18.87 8.31
CA TRP A 297 -4.55 20.03 7.80
C TRP A 297 -3.57 20.55 8.85
N PRO A 298 -2.29 20.74 8.49
CA PRO A 298 -1.35 21.35 9.41
C PRO A 298 -1.71 22.82 9.66
N PRO A 299 -1.51 23.35 10.87
CA PRO A 299 -1.65 24.78 11.11
C PRO A 299 -0.58 25.54 10.31
N PRO A 300 -0.85 26.78 9.87
CA PRO A 300 0.19 27.65 9.33
C PRO A 300 1.29 27.83 10.38
N VAL A 301 2.52 27.52 9.99
CA VAL A 301 3.70 27.66 10.86
C VAL A 301 4.65 28.69 10.26
N GLY A 302 5.06 29.65 11.09
CA GLY A 302 6.13 30.59 10.76
C GLY A 302 7.52 29.92 10.82
N PRO A 303 8.60 30.68 10.59
CA PRO A 303 9.98 30.15 10.58
C PRO A 303 10.47 29.63 11.94
N ASP A 304 9.71 29.84 13.01
CA ASP A 304 10.09 29.46 14.37
C ASP A 304 10.04 27.94 14.58
N GLY A 305 11.22 27.34 14.83
CA GLY A 305 11.37 25.88 14.95
C GLY A 305 10.54 25.24 16.08
N ALA A 306 10.29 25.96 17.18
CA ALA A 306 9.49 25.44 18.30
C ALA A 306 8.00 25.30 17.95
N ALA A 307 7.42 26.30 17.26
CA ALA A 307 6.05 26.24 16.80
C ALA A 307 5.87 25.15 15.72
N ALA A 308 6.87 24.99 14.85
CA ALA A 308 6.89 23.94 13.85
C ALA A 308 6.88 22.53 14.47
N GLU A 309 7.74 22.26 15.46
CA GLU A 309 7.77 20.95 16.12
C GLU A 309 6.48 20.67 16.94
N ALA A 310 5.91 21.69 17.59
CA ALA A 310 4.61 21.56 18.26
C ALA A 310 3.48 21.21 17.27
N ALA A 311 3.47 21.84 16.09
CA ALA A 311 2.53 21.50 15.03
C ALA A 311 2.72 20.07 14.52
N VAL A 312 3.97 19.61 14.35
CA VAL A 312 4.28 18.23 13.96
C VAL A 312 3.76 17.23 14.99
N GLU A 313 3.93 17.52 16.28
CA GLU A 313 3.42 16.66 17.35
C GLU A 313 1.89 16.62 17.36
N ALA A 314 1.22 17.77 17.27
CA ALA A 314 -0.24 17.85 17.26
C ALA A 314 -0.84 17.09 16.07
N VAL A 315 -0.31 17.31 14.85
CA VAL A 315 -0.77 16.62 13.64
C VAL A 315 -0.50 15.11 13.72
N HIS A 316 0.66 14.70 14.24
CA HIS A 316 0.97 13.26 14.41
C HIS A 316 0.07 12.60 15.45
N ALA A 317 -0.22 13.27 16.57
CA ALA A 317 -1.13 12.77 17.59
C ALA A 317 -2.55 12.60 17.05
N GLN A 318 -3.06 13.60 16.33
CA GLN A 318 -4.36 13.53 15.65
C GLN A 318 -4.39 12.39 14.63
N PHE A 319 -3.32 12.23 13.84
CA PHE A 319 -3.20 11.15 12.87
C PHE A 319 -3.28 9.76 13.52
N VAL A 320 -2.56 9.56 14.63
CA VAL A 320 -2.60 8.29 15.38
C VAL A 320 -3.97 8.03 15.99
N ALA A 321 -4.62 9.07 16.53
CA ALA A 321 -5.98 8.97 17.08
C ALA A 321 -6.98 8.58 15.99
N GLU A 322 -6.90 9.19 14.81
CA GLU A 322 -7.78 8.88 13.68
C GLU A 322 -7.57 7.47 13.14
N LEU A 323 -6.33 6.96 13.07
CA LEU A 323 -6.09 5.56 12.70
C LEU A 323 -6.76 4.58 13.68
N LYS A 324 -6.67 4.85 15.00
CA LYS A 324 -7.34 4.05 16.03
C LYS A 324 -8.85 4.10 15.86
N ARG A 325 -9.42 5.30 15.72
CA ARG A 325 -10.86 5.51 15.53
C ARG A 325 -11.39 4.78 14.30
N LEU A 326 -10.73 4.91 13.15
CA LEU A 326 -11.12 4.22 11.91
C LEU A 326 -11.06 2.70 12.07
N PHE A 327 -9.99 2.17 12.67
CA PHE A 327 -9.87 0.73 12.90
C PHE A 327 -11.01 0.23 13.80
N ASP A 328 -11.24 0.87 14.95
CA ASP A 328 -12.26 0.44 15.90
C ASP A 328 -13.68 0.55 15.33
N LYS A 329 -13.95 1.59 14.55
CA LYS A 329 -15.23 1.80 13.87
C LYS A 329 -15.56 0.72 12.85
N TYR A 330 -14.57 0.29 12.05
CA TYR A 330 -14.82 -0.61 10.92
C TYR A 330 -14.44 -2.08 11.17
N LYS A 331 -13.66 -2.41 12.21
CA LYS A 331 -13.22 -3.79 12.49
C LYS A 331 -14.38 -4.75 12.67
N ALA A 332 -15.44 -4.37 13.38
CA ALA A 332 -16.59 -5.25 13.60
C ALA A 332 -17.30 -5.58 12.29
N GLY A 333 -17.58 -4.56 11.47
CA GLY A 333 -18.17 -4.71 10.14
C GLY A 333 -17.36 -5.62 9.22
N TYR A 334 -16.03 -5.51 9.28
CA TYR A 334 -15.10 -6.36 8.53
C TYR A 334 -15.08 -7.82 9.02
N GLY A 335 -15.50 -8.11 10.26
CA GLY A 335 -15.42 -9.45 10.87
C GLY A 335 -14.24 -9.63 11.84
N TRP A 336 -13.69 -8.51 12.33
CA TRP A 336 -12.53 -8.42 13.23
C TRP A 336 -12.90 -7.81 14.59
N ALA A 337 -14.11 -8.06 15.09
CA ALA A 337 -14.61 -7.46 16.34
C ALA A 337 -13.66 -7.64 17.53
N GLY A 338 -13.06 -8.83 17.70
CA GLY A 338 -12.10 -9.13 18.77
C GLY A 338 -10.67 -8.64 18.53
N ARG A 339 -10.39 -7.98 17.39
CA ARG A 339 -9.04 -7.50 17.07
C ARG A 339 -8.74 -6.14 17.69
N ARG A 340 -7.46 -5.91 17.92
CA ARG A 340 -6.93 -4.65 18.46
C ARG A 340 -5.86 -4.07 17.54
N LEU A 341 -5.83 -2.74 17.50
CA LEU A 341 -4.78 -1.98 16.85
C LEU A 341 -3.66 -1.71 17.85
N GLU A 342 -2.46 -2.21 17.59
CA GLU A 342 -1.27 -1.84 18.37
C GLU A 342 -0.52 -0.73 17.64
N VAL A 343 -0.41 0.46 18.25
CA VAL A 343 0.42 1.55 17.70
C VAL A 343 1.74 1.61 18.46
N LEU A 344 2.85 1.44 17.75
CA LEU A 344 4.19 1.30 18.31
C LEU A 344 5.17 2.38 17.85
#